data_AF-A0A1Y1YWG6-F1
#
_entry.id   AF-A0A1Y1YWG6-F1
#
_cell.length_a   1.000
_cell.length_b   1.000
_cell.length_c   1.000
_cell.angle_alpha   90.00
_cell.angle_beta   90.00
_cell.angle_gamma   90.00
#
_symmetry.space_group_name_H-M   'P 1'
#
loop_
_entity.id
_entity.type
_entity.pdbx_description
1 polymer ?
#
loop_
_entity_poly.entity_id
_entity_poly.type
_entity_poly.pdbx_seq_one_letter_code
_entity_poly.pdbx_strand_id
1 'polypeptide(L)'
;MAQDSDSQTYFPWSWTIESLDQTTHKCPSVSSLLGTFAAVNGVVSLLAVIFGHRLVVKKITCGLFGRRGSRAWVWMWILPVGLQLAANVCIALLIKKSGGYTADFSVSELMLFLVARPRLSWIVLGAFAFKSTKNRPEKEKPATSLGTPNPNQYLTPQPYQQPWQNQSMTSHASYNSHMSYNSHASYHSQDPLNPYSNMHNMSSISHPTYQRVANVDDDTDTTSRGHGYFHGTRDFPWWSAFMSQFIGEFILQIITLYIMGRTARFASLHNYYTISSEAYWKLPSAARMMYSGALYYLVAGSLFLIAAGLFILYTVVSQRTKIFGKASSAAVFLALSVLLVSTWMGSWIFWAGFVKLAGNLYCPPKLIHQGVIWTFFSTIGILVGTGV
;
A
#
# COMPACT_ATOMS: atom_id res chain seq x y z
N MET A 1 15.97 -25.45 -38.57
CA MET A 1 14.88 -24.46 -38.45
C MET A 1 15.53 -23.11 -38.73
N ALA A 2 15.42 -22.59 -39.94
CA ALA A 2 15.94 -21.26 -40.25
C ALA A 2 15.12 -20.25 -39.46
N GLN A 3 15.72 -19.56 -38.49
CA GLN A 3 15.06 -18.48 -37.79
C GLN A 3 14.92 -17.31 -38.74
N ASP A 4 13.68 -16.86 -38.93
CA ASP A 4 13.33 -15.73 -39.77
C ASP A 4 14.02 -14.48 -39.22
N SER A 5 14.98 -13.95 -39.97
CA SER A 5 15.63 -12.65 -39.72
C SER A 5 14.61 -11.52 -39.49
N ASP A 6 13.38 -11.71 -39.96
CA ASP A 6 12.27 -10.78 -39.85
C ASP A 6 11.82 -10.50 -38.41
N SER A 7 12.07 -11.40 -37.45
CA SER A 7 11.60 -11.21 -36.07
C SER A 7 12.24 -10.02 -35.35
N GLN A 8 13.49 -9.68 -35.68
CA GLN A 8 14.17 -8.52 -35.09
C GLN A 8 13.50 -7.19 -35.46
N THR A 9 12.79 -7.15 -36.60
CA THR A 9 12.06 -5.97 -37.09
C THR A 9 10.93 -5.53 -36.15
N TYR A 10 10.50 -6.38 -35.21
CA TYR A 10 9.38 -6.09 -34.31
C TYR A 10 9.80 -5.65 -32.90
N PHE A 11 11.10 -5.45 -32.62
CA PHE A 11 11.54 -5.01 -31.29
C PHE A 11 11.93 -3.54 -31.26
N PRO A 12 11.53 -2.79 -30.22
CA PRO A 12 11.91 -1.38 -30.07
C PRO A 12 13.35 -1.20 -29.55
N TRP A 13 14.10 -2.29 -29.37
CA TRP A 13 15.51 -2.33 -28.96
C TRP A 13 16.30 -3.22 -29.91
N SER A 14 17.60 -2.96 -30.00
CA SER A 14 18.52 -3.67 -30.90
C SER A 14 19.19 -4.89 -30.26
N TRP A 15 19.07 -5.06 -28.95
CA TRP A 15 19.79 -6.12 -28.23
C TRP A 15 19.00 -7.43 -28.20
N THR A 16 19.74 -8.52 -28.01
CA THR A 16 19.24 -9.89 -27.88
C THR A 16 19.91 -10.60 -26.71
N ILE A 17 19.34 -11.75 -26.32
CA ILE A 17 19.93 -12.65 -25.32
C ILE A 17 19.81 -14.05 -25.89
N GLU A 18 20.79 -14.48 -26.68
CA GLU A 18 20.72 -15.77 -27.38
C GLU A 18 21.76 -16.75 -26.82
N SER A 19 21.47 -18.04 -26.93
CA SER A 19 22.47 -19.06 -26.68
C SER A 19 23.42 -19.17 -27.87
N LEU A 20 24.73 -19.19 -27.64
CA LEU A 20 25.74 -19.49 -28.65
C LEU A 20 25.63 -20.92 -29.19
N ASP A 21 25.13 -21.84 -28.37
CA ASP A 21 24.91 -23.23 -28.73
C ASP A 21 23.55 -23.72 -28.21
N GLN A 22 22.59 -23.83 -29.13
CA GLN A 22 21.23 -24.29 -28.81
C GLN A 22 21.18 -25.76 -28.36
N THR A 23 22.22 -26.55 -28.66
CA THR A 23 22.29 -27.96 -28.26
C THR A 23 22.72 -28.11 -26.80
N THR A 24 23.72 -27.34 -26.38
CA THR A 24 24.24 -27.37 -24.99
C THR A 24 23.35 -26.56 -24.03
N HIS A 25 22.81 -25.42 -24.48
CA HIS A 25 21.99 -24.55 -23.64
C HIS A 25 20.59 -24.36 -24.23
N LYS A 26 19.68 -25.26 -23.87
CA LYS A 26 18.28 -25.20 -24.28
C LYS A 26 17.57 -23.98 -23.66
N CYS A 27 16.98 -23.15 -24.51
CA CYS A 27 16.20 -22.00 -24.05
C CYS A 27 14.94 -22.44 -23.28
N PRO A 28 14.58 -21.73 -22.19
CA PRO A 28 13.36 -22.01 -21.46
C PRO A 28 12.14 -21.75 -22.35
N SER A 29 11.11 -22.58 -22.23
CA SER A 29 9.86 -22.36 -22.96
C SER A 29 9.15 -21.09 -22.46
N VAL A 30 8.30 -20.51 -23.32
CA VAL A 30 7.44 -19.36 -22.97
C VAL A 30 6.63 -19.63 -21.69
N SER A 31 6.07 -20.83 -21.57
CA SER A 31 5.31 -21.26 -20.39
C SER A 31 6.19 -21.37 -19.14
N SER A 32 7.43 -21.83 -19.26
CA SER A 32 8.38 -21.90 -18.14
C SER A 32 8.78 -20.51 -17.66
N LEU A 33 9.00 -19.57 -18.58
CA LEU A 33 9.32 -18.17 -18.26
C LEU A 33 8.18 -17.48 -17.51
N LEU A 34 6.98 -17.48 -18.10
CA LEU A 34 5.80 -16.85 -17.48
C LEU A 34 5.37 -17.56 -16.19
N GLY A 35 5.48 -18.89 -16.16
CA GLY A 35 5.21 -19.70 -14.96
C GLY A 35 6.16 -19.37 -13.83
N THR A 36 7.46 -19.17 -14.12
CA THR A 36 8.44 -18.76 -13.10
C THR A 36 8.12 -17.36 -12.57
N PHE A 37 7.73 -16.42 -13.43
CA PHE A 37 7.31 -15.08 -12.99
C PHE A 37 6.09 -15.14 -12.07
N ALA A 38 5.10 -15.98 -12.40
CA ALA A 38 3.91 -16.17 -11.58
C ALA A 38 4.26 -16.81 -10.23
N ALA A 39 5.09 -17.86 -10.23
CA ALA A 39 5.54 -18.54 -9.03
C ALA A 39 6.32 -17.61 -8.09
N VAL A 40 7.30 -16.87 -8.61
CA VAL A 40 8.08 -15.89 -7.83
C VAL A 40 7.17 -14.83 -7.23
N ASN A 41 6.22 -14.28 -8.01
CA ASN A 41 5.23 -13.34 -7.49
C ASN A 41 4.37 -13.93 -6.37
N GLY A 42 3.92 -15.18 -6.51
CA GLY A 42 3.16 -15.88 -5.48
C GLY A 42 3.96 -16.05 -4.19
N VAL A 43 5.21 -16.50 -4.29
CA VAL A 43 6.12 -16.65 -3.14
C VAL A 43 6.36 -15.32 -2.46
N VAL A 44 6.77 -14.28 -3.20
CA VAL A 44 7.02 -12.95 -2.64
C VAL A 44 5.77 -12.37 -1.99
N SER A 45 4.58 -12.63 -2.54
CA SER A 45 3.31 -12.17 -1.95
C SER A 45 2.99 -12.86 -0.64
N LEU A 46 3.23 -14.17 -0.54
CA LEU A 46 3.10 -14.91 0.72
C LEU A 46 4.09 -14.38 1.77
N LEU A 47 5.36 -14.23 1.38
CA LEU A 47 6.40 -13.65 2.24
C LEU A 47 6.03 -12.22 2.66
N ALA A 48 5.38 -11.44 1.79
CA ALA A 48 4.94 -10.10 2.10
C ALA A 48 3.87 -10.08 3.20
N VAL A 49 2.92 -11.02 3.20
CA VAL A 49 1.93 -11.13 4.28
C VAL A 49 2.60 -11.43 5.61
N ILE A 50 3.59 -12.34 5.62
CA ILE A 50 4.29 -12.75 6.84
C ILE A 50 5.20 -11.62 7.34
N PHE A 51 6.12 -11.17 6.50
CA PHE A 51 7.16 -10.20 6.85
C PHE A 51 6.71 -8.74 6.78
N GLY A 52 5.56 -8.46 6.18
CA GLY A 52 4.91 -7.15 6.31
C GLY A 52 4.17 -6.98 7.62
N HIS A 53 3.95 -8.05 8.39
CA HIS A 53 3.30 -7.97 9.69
C HIS A 53 4.27 -7.41 10.73
N ARG A 54 3.96 -6.22 11.29
CA ARG A 54 4.85 -5.52 12.21
C ARG A 54 5.31 -6.32 13.43
N LEU A 55 4.43 -7.10 14.08
CA LEU A 55 4.84 -7.95 15.22
C LEU A 55 5.86 -9.03 14.84
N VAL A 56 5.76 -9.60 13.64
CA VAL A 56 6.73 -10.58 13.13
C VAL A 56 8.08 -9.90 12.96
N VAL A 57 8.10 -8.74 12.28
CA VAL A 57 9.31 -7.96 12.08
C VAL A 57 9.94 -7.52 13.41
N LYS A 58 9.12 -7.05 14.36
CA LYS A 58 9.60 -6.65 15.70
C LYS A 58 10.29 -7.82 16.40
N LYS A 59 9.74 -9.03 16.30
CA LYS A 59 10.34 -10.24 16.90
C LYS A 59 11.66 -10.62 16.22
N ILE A 60 11.69 -10.64 14.88
CA ILE A 60 12.88 -11.00 14.10
C ILE A 60 14.02 -9.99 14.31
N THR A 61 13.69 -8.71 14.41
CA THR A 61 14.66 -7.61 14.55
C THR A 61 14.96 -7.24 16.00
N CYS A 62 14.55 -8.07 16.96
CA CYS A 62 14.76 -7.83 18.40
C CYS A 62 14.28 -6.44 18.87
N GLY A 63 13.19 -5.93 18.28
CA GLY A 63 12.61 -4.63 18.61
C GLY A 63 13.22 -3.43 17.87
N LEU A 64 14.22 -3.63 17.01
CA LEU A 64 14.82 -2.56 16.22
C LEU A 64 13.84 -1.98 15.20
N PHE A 65 13.03 -2.82 14.56
CA PHE A 65 12.00 -2.42 13.60
C PHE A 65 10.59 -2.72 14.13
N GLY A 66 9.59 -2.10 13.52
CA GLY A 66 8.19 -2.37 13.79
C GLY A 66 7.66 -1.72 15.06
N ARG A 67 8.15 -0.53 15.40
CA ARG A 67 7.57 0.29 16.47
C ARG A 67 6.15 0.73 16.13
N ARG A 68 5.25 0.71 17.13
CA ARG A 68 3.87 1.17 16.99
C ARG A 68 3.85 2.67 16.66
N GLY A 69 3.02 3.06 15.70
CA GLY A 69 2.84 4.46 15.32
C GLY A 69 4.04 5.09 14.59
N SER A 70 5.06 4.30 14.21
CA SER A 70 6.20 4.82 13.46
C SER A 70 5.75 5.45 12.14
N ARG A 71 6.29 6.64 11.85
CA ARG A 71 6.11 7.35 10.57
C ARG A 71 7.26 7.10 9.60
N ALA A 72 8.15 6.15 9.93
CA ALA A 72 9.32 5.84 9.11
C ALA A 72 8.94 5.47 7.67
N TRP A 73 7.73 4.94 7.43
CA TRP A 73 7.25 4.59 6.08
C TRP A 73 7.35 5.72 5.05
N VAL A 74 7.30 7.00 5.49
CA VAL A 74 7.42 8.19 4.63
C VAL A 74 8.79 8.28 3.93
N TRP A 75 9.84 7.71 4.51
CA TRP A 75 11.19 7.71 3.94
C TRP A 75 11.68 6.30 3.60
N MET A 76 11.17 5.28 4.30
CA MET A 76 11.61 3.90 4.13
C MET A 76 11.29 3.32 2.75
N TRP A 77 10.41 3.91 1.95
CA TRP A 77 10.13 3.48 0.57
C TRP A 77 11.36 3.56 -0.37
N ILE A 78 12.36 4.39 -0.03
CA ILE A 78 13.61 4.49 -0.80
C ILE A 78 14.35 3.15 -0.82
N LEU A 79 14.34 2.41 0.29
CA LEU A 79 15.06 1.14 0.42
C LEU A 79 14.42 0.03 -0.44
N PRO A 80 13.11 -0.22 -0.42
CA PRO A 80 12.43 -1.06 -1.41
C PRO A 80 12.74 -0.68 -2.86
N VAL A 81 12.68 0.60 -3.24
CA VAL A 81 12.99 1.02 -4.61
C VAL A 81 14.42 0.67 -4.98
N GLY A 82 15.38 1.05 -4.12
CA GLY A 82 16.80 0.75 -4.32
C GLY A 82 17.08 -0.75 -4.42
N LEU A 83 16.47 -1.55 -3.55
CA LEU A 83 16.62 -3.02 -3.56
C LEU A 83 15.99 -3.66 -4.81
N GLN A 84 14.84 -3.18 -5.27
CA GLN A 84 14.23 -3.68 -6.52
C GLN A 84 15.09 -3.34 -7.75
N LEU A 85 15.65 -2.12 -7.81
CA LEU A 85 16.58 -1.73 -8.87
C LEU A 85 17.88 -2.55 -8.79
N ALA A 86 18.44 -2.73 -7.60
CA ALA A 86 19.63 -3.56 -7.38
C ALA A 86 19.40 -5.01 -7.81
N ALA A 87 18.23 -5.60 -7.51
CA ALA A 87 17.87 -6.94 -7.98
C ALA A 87 17.89 -7.03 -9.51
N ASN A 88 17.33 -6.04 -10.20
CA ASN A 88 17.34 -5.98 -11.66
C ASN A 88 18.75 -5.79 -12.23
N VAL A 89 19.61 -4.99 -11.58
CA VAL A 89 21.03 -4.86 -11.96
C VAL A 89 21.77 -6.20 -11.77
N CYS A 90 21.60 -6.87 -10.63
CA CYS A 90 22.20 -8.18 -10.37
C CYS A 90 21.76 -9.22 -11.40
N ILE A 91 20.47 -9.23 -11.78
CA ILE A 91 19.95 -10.12 -12.82
C ILE A 91 20.57 -9.79 -14.18
N ALA A 92 20.64 -8.50 -14.57
CA ALA A 92 21.25 -8.10 -15.82
C ALA A 92 22.75 -8.46 -15.88
N LEU A 93 23.48 -8.30 -14.78
CA LEU A 93 24.88 -8.72 -14.65
C LEU A 93 25.03 -10.25 -14.69
N LEU A 94 24.14 -11.00 -14.05
CA LEU A 94 24.13 -12.46 -14.09
C LEU A 94 23.96 -12.96 -15.53
N ILE A 95 23.02 -12.36 -16.28
CA ILE A 95 22.80 -12.69 -17.68
C ILE A 95 24.05 -12.35 -18.50
N LYS A 96 24.55 -11.13 -18.38
CA LYS A 96 25.71 -10.66 -19.15
C LYS A 96 27.00 -11.44 -18.90
N LYS A 97 27.19 -11.96 -17.68
CA LYS A 97 28.37 -12.76 -17.30
C LYS A 97 28.19 -14.27 -17.51
N SER A 98 27.03 -14.73 -17.95
CA SER A 98 26.82 -16.17 -18.18
C SER A 98 27.49 -16.58 -19.49
N GLY A 99 28.52 -17.43 -19.40
CA GLY A 99 29.18 -18.00 -20.58
C GLY A 99 28.20 -18.84 -21.42
N GLY A 100 28.46 -18.89 -22.73
CA GLY A 100 27.58 -19.60 -23.68
C GLY A 100 26.42 -18.77 -24.23
N TYR A 101 26.37 -17.46 -23.95
CA TYR A 101 25.31 -16.56 -24.41
C TYR A 101 25.87 -15.30 -25.07
N THR A 102 25.18 -14.81 -26.10
CA THR A 102 25.38 -13.45 -26.64
C THR A 102 24.53 -12.47 -25.83
N ALA A 103 25.15 -11.37 -25.41
CA ALA A 103 24.53 -10.36 -24.55
C ALA A 103 25.04 -8.98 -24.93
N ASP A 104 24.54 -8.45 -26.04
CA ASP A 104 24.93 -7.18 -26.63
C ASP A 104 24.24 -5.95 -25.99
N PHE A 105 23.39 -6.17 -24.98
CA PHE A 105 22.73 -5.11 -24.22
C PHE A 105 23.67 -4.36 -23.24
N SER A 106 23.30 -3.10 -22.96
CA SER A 106 23.83 -2.39 -21.79
C SER A 106 23.09 -2.81 -20.51
N VAL A 107 23.81 -2.90 -19.38
CA VAL A 107 23.23 -3.38 -18.10
C VAL A 107 22.06 -2.50 -17.65
N SER A 108 22.15 -1.19 -17.90
CA SER A 108 21.09 -0.23 -17.59
C SER A 108 19.84 -0.43 -18.44
N GLU A 109 19.97 -0.73 -19.74
CA GLU A 109 18.80 -1.00 -20.59
C GLU A 109 18.05 -2.25 -20.15
N LEU A 110 18.76 -3.35 -19.91
CA LEU A 110 18.11 -4.58 -19.44
C LEU A 110 17.54 -4.40 -18.03
N MET A 111 18.23 -3.67 -17.15
CA MET A 111 17.71 -3.34 -15.83
C MET A 111 16.39 -2.56 -15.95
N LEU A 112 16.32 -1.49 -16.76
CA LEU A 112 15.10 -0.71 -16.97
C LEU A 112 13.98 -1.57 -17.56
N PHE A 113 14.31 -2.45 -18.52
CA PHE A 113 13.36 -3.39 -19.09
C PHE A 113 12.78 -4.35 -18.03
N LEU A 114 13.61 -4.86 -17.12
CA LEU A 114 13.18 -5.75 -16.03
C LEU A 114 12.35 -5.05 -14.95
N VAL A 115 12.37 -3.71 -14.86
CA VAL A 115 11.46 -2.94 -13.98
C VAL A 115 10.01 -3.04 -14.45
N ALA A 116 9.77 -3.26 -15.75
CA ALA A 116 8.44 -3.42 -16.32
C ALA A 116 7.76 -4.76 -16.00
N ARG A 117 8.39 -5.64 -15.21
CA ARG A 117 7.81 -6.93 -14.84
C ARG A 117 6.63 -6.76 -13.87
N PRO A 118 5.56 -7.56 -14.01
CA PRO A 118 4.41 -7.48 -13.11
C PRO A 118 4.80 -7.87 -11.67
N ARG A 119 4.31 -7.09 -10.70
CA ARG A 119 4.51 -7.29 -9.26
C ARG A 119 3.19 -7.34 -8.50
N LEU A 120 2.98 -8.37 -7.69
CA LEU A 120 1.71 -8.64 -6.98
C LEU A 120 1.76 -8.38 -5.45
N SER A 121 2.96 -8.38 -4.85
CA SER A 121 3.14 -8.39 -3.39
C SER A 121 2.46 -7.22 -2.66
N TRP A 122 2.58 -6.02 -3.21
CA TRP A 122 2.02 -4.80 -2.63
C TRP A 122 0.48 -4.76 -2.70
N ILE A 123 -0.14 -5.42 -3.68
CA ILE A 123 -1.60 -5.57 -3.81
C ILE A 123 -2.13 -6.38 -2.63
N VAL A 124 -1.47 -7.51 -2.37
CA VAL A 124 -1.84 -8.42 -1.27
C VAL A 124 -1.62 -7.72 0.08
N LEU A 125 -0.49 -7.01 0.25
CA LEU A 125 -0.26 -6.19 1.44
C LEU A 125 -1.36 -5.15 1.66
N GLY A 126 -1.80 -4.48 0.60
CA GLY A 126 -2.92 -3.54 0.64
C GLY A 126 -4.17 -4.22 1.18
N ALA A 127 -4.57 -5.36 0.61
CA ALA A 127 -5.75 -6.09 1.05
C ALA A 127 -5.71 -6.43 2.56
N PHE A 128 -4.56 -6.85 3.09
CA PHE A 128 -4.38 -7.13 4.53
C PHE A 128 -4.39 -5.85 5.38
N ALA A 129 -3.70 -4.80 4.93
CA ALA A 129 -3.67 -3.50 5.61
C ALA A 129 -5.09 -2.93 5.77
N PHE A 130 -5.92 -3.01 4.74
CA PHE A 130 -7.30 -2.52 4.79
C PHE A 130 -8.25 -3.48 5.51
N LYS A 131 -8.14 -4.80 5.35
CA LYS A 131 -8.97 -5.78 6.08
C LYS A 131 -8.81 -5.64 7.61
N SER A 132 -7.58 -5.38 8.06
CA SER A 132 -7.29 -5.11 9.48
C SER A 132 -8.02 -3.88 10.04
N THR A 133 -8.50 -2.97 9.19
CA THR A 133 -9.27 -1.80 9.62
C THR A 133 -10.74 -2.10 9.91
N LYS A 134 -11.33 -3.10 9.23
CA LYS A 134 -12.77 -3.38 9.25
C LYS A 134 -13.20 -4.23 10.46
N ASN A 135 -12.37 -5.16 10.92
CA ASN A 135 -12.74 -6.17 11.93
C ASN A 135 -12.76 -5.68 13.38
N ARG A 136 -12.92 -4.37 13.63
CA ARG A 136 -13.02 -3.90 15.01
C ARG A 136 -14.48 -4.02 15.46
N PRO A 137 -14.79 -4.79 16.52
CA PRO A 137 -16.10 -4.69 17.14
C PRO A 137 -16.25 -3.22 17.52
N GLU A 138 -17.27 -2.58 16.96
CA GLU A 138 -17.77 -1.32 17.46
C GLU A 138 -17.96 -1.58 18.94
N LYS A 139 -17.04 -1.07 19.78
CA LYS A 139 -17.12 -1.29 21.23
C LYS A 139 -18.55 -0.98 21.55
N GLU A 140 -19.30 -2.01 21.97
CA GLU A 140 -20.66 -1.85 22.47
C GLU A 140 -20.58 -0.60 23.31
N LYS A 141 -21.32 0.44 22.88
CA LYS A 141 -21.46 1.66 23.67
C LYS A 141 -21.71 1.12 25.07
N PRO A 142 -20.80 1.35 26.04
CA PRO A 142 -20.87 0.69 27.33
C PRO A 142 -22.32 0.82 27.75
N ALA A 143 -23.03 -0.32 27.80
CA ALA A 143 -24.48 -0.36 27.85
C ALA A 143 -24.84 0.65 28.93
N THR A 144 -25.49 1.75 28.50
CA THR A 144 -25.74 2.94 29.33
C THR A 144 -25.99 2.42 30.72
N SER A 145 -25.02 2.61 31.61
CA SER A 145 -25.04 1.99 32.92
C SER A 145 -26.42 2.31 33.47
N LEU A 146 -27.27 1.29 33.58
CA LEU A 146 -28.57 1.42 34.21
C LEU A 146 -28.29 2.18 35.50
N GLY A 147 -28.92 3.34 35.62
CA GLY A 147 -28.43 4.45 36.44
C GLY A 147 -27.90 3.96 37.77
N THR A 148 -26.69 4.39 38.13
CA THR A 148 -26.44 4.63 39.54
C THR A 148 -27.61 5.49 40.02
N PRO A 149 -28.48 4.98 40.91
CA PRO A 149 -29.63 5.72 41.36
C PRO A 149 -29.13 7.05 41.89
N ASN A 150 -29.76 8.14 41.43
CA ASN A 150 -29.46 9.48 41.89
C ASN A 150 -29.56 9.46 43.43
N PRO A 151 -28.47 9.71 44.19
CA PRO A 151 -28.51 9.67 45.65
C PRO A 151 -29.51 10.68 46.23
N ASN A 152 -29.92 11.67 45.44
CA ASN A 152 -30.87 12.70 45.85
C ASN A 152 -32.35 12.32 45.63
N GLN A 153 -32.66 11.08 45.23
CA GLN A 153 -34.04 10.66 44.99
C GLN A 153 -34.78 10.17 46.26
N TYR A 154 -34.15 10.23 47.44
CA TYR A 154 -34.79 9.99 48.74
C TYR A 154 -34.92 11.30 49.51
N LEU A 155 -35.82 12.20 49.11
CA LEU A 155 -36.37 13.27 49.96
C LEU A 155 -37.46 14.01 49.17
N THR A 156 -38.60 13.35 48.96
CA THR A 156 -39.83 14.07 48.65
C THR A 156 -40.96 13.41 49.42
N PRO A 157 -41.48 14.04 50.48
CA PRO A 157 -42.69 13.57 51.16
C PRO A 157 -43.84 13.56 50.15
N GLN A 158 -44.43 12.39 49.92
CA GLN A 158 -45.66 12.24 49.14
C GLN A 158 -46.81 12.94 49.88
N PRO A 159 -47.50 13.94 49.29
CA PRO A 159 -48.79 14.37 49.78
C PRO A 159 -49.85 13.34 49.37
N TYR A 160 -50.75 13.05 50.31
CA TYR A 160 -51.90 12.18 50.15
C TYR A 160 -52.69 12.48 48.87
N GLN A 161 -53.03 11.40 48.14
CA GLN A 161 -54.04 11.41 47.09
C GLN A 161 -55.42 11.75 47.67
N GLN A 162 -56.15 12.66 47.01
CA GLN A 162 -57.60 12.74 47.10
C GLN A 162 -58.25 12.28 45.77
N PRO A 163 -59.40 11.56 45.83
CA PRO A 163 -60.17 11.14 44.66
C PRO A 163 -61.25 12.15 44.26
N TRP A 164 -61.83 11.92 43.06
CA TRP A 164 -62.94 12.61 42.37
C TRP A 164 -62.48 13.76 41.43
N GLN A 165 -62.98 13.95 40.21
CA GLN A 165 -64.27 13.58 39.62
C GLN A 165 -64.21 13.66 38.07
N ASN A 166 -65.07 12.85 37.43
CA ASN A 166 -65.36 12.85 35.99
C ASN A 166 -65.84 14.21 35.46
N GLN A 167 -65.46 14.58 34.23
CA GLN A 167 -66.40 15.15 33.26
C GLN A 167 -65.90 15.07 31.81
N SER A 168 -66.90 15.06 30.93
CA SER A 168 -67.00 14.47 29.61
C SER A 168 -66.73 15.43 28.44
N MET A 169 -66.37 14.82 27.30
CA MET A 169 -66.66 15.20 25.90
C MET A 169 -66.91 16.66 25.52
N THR A 170 -66.15 17.17 24.54
CA THR A 170 -66.72 17.62 23.24
C THR A 170 -65.64 17.87 22.20
N SER A 171 -65.98 17.52 20.96
CA SER A 171 -65.28 17.75 19.70
C SER A 171 -65.09 19.22 19.36
N HIS A 172 -64.04 19.57 18.60
CA HIS A 172 -64.15 20.40 17.38
C HIS A 172 -62.84 20.37 16.57
N ALA A 173 -63.00 20.24 15.26
CA ALA A 173 -61.97 20.35 14.24
C ALA A 173 -61.75 21.83 13.87
N SER A 174 -60.51 22.22 13.56
CA SER A 174 -60.22 23.28 12.58
C SER A 174 -58.73 23.37 12.23
N TYR A 175 -58.50 23.40 10.92
CA TYR A 175 -57.38 24.00 10.18
C TYR A 175 -56.89 25.33 10.79
N ASN A 176 -55.58 25.62 10.83
CA ASN A 176 -54.88 26.34 9.76
C ASN A 176 -53.40 26.67 10.10
N SER A 177 -52.67 26.96 9.04
CA SER A 177 -51.34 27.55 8.87
C SER A 177 -50.93 28.70 9.82
N HIS A 178 -49.64 28.81 10.15
CA HIS A 178 -48.74 29.83 9.58
C HIS A 178 -47.33 29.82 10.21
N MET A 179 -46.36 30.13 9.35
CA MET A 179 -44.98 30.54 9.66
C MET A 179 -44.88 31.58 10.78
N SER A 180 -43.78 31.55 11.54
CA SER A 180 -43.10 32.77 11.99
C SER A 180 -41.61 32.52 12.21
N TYR A 181 -40.83 33.40 11.58
CA TYR A 181 -39.40 33.63 11.69
C TYR A 181 -39.03 34.32 13.02
N ASN A 182 -37.72 34.45 13.24
CA ASN A 182 -36.98 35.21 14.26
C ASN A 182 -36.48 34.36 15.44
N SER A 183 -35.24 34.47 15.91
CA SER A 183 -34.43 35.69 16.04
C SER A 183 -32.95 35.38 16.32
N HIS A 184 -32.11 36.28 15.81
CA HIS A 184 -30.88 36.81 16.39
C HIS A 184 -29.86 35.88 17.09
N ALA A 185 -28.74 35.64 16.40
CA ALA A 185 -27.45 35.37 17.02
C ALA A 185 -26.64 36.68 17.09
N SER A 186 -26.52 37.22 18.30
CA SER A 186 -25.66 38.36 18.64
C SER A 186 -24.24 37.86 18.89
N TYR A 187 -23.27 38.46 18.20
CA TYR A 187 -21.86 38.35 18.51
C TYR A 187 -21.55 39.08 19.82
N HIS A 188 -20.80 38.46 20.72
CA HIS A 188 -19.97 39.19 21.68
C HIS A 188 -18.58 38.59 21.73
N SER A 189 -17.61 39.48 21.55
CA SER A 189 -16.18 39.26 21.53
C SER A 189 -15.57 39.66 22.88
N GLN A 190 -14.35 39.17 23.09
CA GLN A 190 -13.31 39.59 24.03
C GLN A 190 -13.33 38.99 25.43
N ASP A 191 -12.25 38.24 25.72
CA ASP A 191 -11.61 38.24 27.03
C ASP A 191 -10.08 38.37 26.86
N PRO A 192 -9.43 39.29 27.60
CA PRO A 192 -7.98 39.46 27.59
C PRO A 192 -7.27 38.74 28.76
N LEU A 193 -6.00 38.42 28.49
CA LEU A 193 -4.83 38.31 29.36
C LEU A 193 -5.01 38.44 30.88
N ASN A 194 -4.43 37.47 31.62
CA ASN A 194 -3.97 37.73 32.99
C ASN A 194 -2.63 37.01 33.28
N PRO A 195 -1.68 37.62 34.03
CA PRO A 195 -0.30 37.14 34.19
C PRO A 195 -0.01 36.48 35.56
N TYR A 196 1.15 35.82 35.60
CA TYR A 196 2.05 35.50 36.72
C TYR A 196 1.59 35.67 38.18
N SER A 197 1.78 34.61 38.97
CA SER A 197 2.24 34.71 40.38
C SER A 197 3.07 33.49 40.79
N ASN A 198 4.28 33.76 41.29
CA ASN A 198 5.14 32.86 42.06
C ASN A 198 4.76 32.95 43.54
N MET A 199 4.85 31.87 44.32
CA MET A 199 5.60 31.84 45.58
C MET A 199 5.67 30.45 46.24
N HIS A 200 6.80 30.28 46.93
CA HIS A 200 7.29 29.18 47.74
C HIS A 200 6.29 28.49 48.69
N ASN A 201 6.51 27.19 48.94
CA ASN A 201 6.68 26.73 50.32
C ASN A 201 7.54 25.47 50.43
N MET A 202 8.40 25.50 51.46
CA MET A 202 9.43 24.54 51.81
C MET A 202 9.08 24.04 53.21
N SER A 203 8.92 22.74 53.43
CA SER A 203 9.01 22.13 54.77
C SER A 203 9.34 20.64 54.67
N SER A 204 10.43 20.29 55.33
CA SER A 204 10.92 18.97 55.71
C SER A 204 9.94 18.18 56.58
N ILE A 205 10.03 16.84 56.57
CA ILE A 205 10.20 15.98 57.76
C ILE A 205 10.58 14.56 57.31
N SER A 206 11.59 14.04 58.00
CA SER A 206 12.24 12.73 57.91
C SER A 206 11.44 11.59 58.57
N HIS A 207 11.49 10.38 57.99
CA HIS A 207 11.39 9.11 58.73
C HIS A 207 12.27 8.04 58.07
N PRO A 208 13.14 7.34 58.85
CA PRO A 208 13.84 6.16 58.38
C PRO A 208 13.07 4.90 58.80
N THR A 209 12.72 4.04 57.85
CA THR A 209 12.30 2.68 58.17
C THR A 209 13.06 1.67 57.31
N TYR A 210 13.84 0.86 58.02
CA TYR A 210 14.56 -0.32 57.57
C TYR A 210 13.61 -1.42 57.11
N GLN A 211 13.86 -2.00 55.93
CA GLN A 211 13.55 -3.37 55.49
C GLN A 211 13.99 -3.44 54.02
N ARG A 212 14.54 -4.50 53.44
CA ARG A 212 15.06 -5.81 53.84
C ARG A 212 15.60 -6.35 52.51
N VAL A 213 16.88 -6.73 52.47
CA VAL A 213 17.51 -7.30 51.27
C VAL A 213 16.82 -8.62 50.92
N ALA A 214 16.27 -8.72 49.72
CA ALA A 214 15.97 -9.98 49.04
C ALA A 214 16.21 -9.77 47.54
N ASN A 215 17.23 -10.44 47.03
CA ASN A 215 17.57 -10.54 45.62
C ASN A 215 16.43 -11.22 44.86
N VAL A 216 15.84 -10.52 43.90
CA VAL A 216 15.14 -11.10 42.76
C VAL A 216 15.42 -10.17 41.58
N ASP A 217 16.09 -10.69 40.55
CA ASP A 217 16.18 -10.04 39.24
C ASP A 217 14.77 -9.98 38.64
N ASP A 218 14.04 -8.93 38.99
CA ASP A 218 12.75 -8.57 38.41
C ASP A 218 12.93 -7.21 37.75
N ASP A 219 13.04 -7.20 36.41
CA ASP A 219 13.01 -6.01 35.55
C ASP A 219 11.65 -5.31 35.71
N THR A 220 11.46 -4.72 36.88
CA THR A 220 10.32 -3.91 37.25
C THR A 220 10.60 -2.50 36.77
N ASP A 221 10.15 -2.27 35.54
CA ASP A 221 10.06 -0.98 34.89
C ASP A 221 8.99 -0.12 35.61
N THR A 222 9.27 0.27 36.86
CA THR A 222 8.42 1.07 37.73
C THR A 222 8.92 2.51 37.82
N THR A 223 8.73 3.31 36.77
CA THR A 223 8.61 4.78 36.93
C THR A 223 7.90 5.43 35.74
N SER A 224 6.57 5.39 35.74
CA SER A 224 5.72 6.57 35.44
C SER A 224 4.25 6.22 35.62
N ARG A 225 3.82 6.20 36.90
CA ARG A 225 2.42 6.45 37.27
C ARG A 225 2.12 7.92 37.00
N GLY A 226 1.80 8.22 35.75
CA GLY A 226 1.23 9.47 35.29
C GLY A 226 0.11 9.13 34.32
N HIS A 227 -1.12 9.14 34.84
CA HIS A 227 -2.38 8.85 34.17
C HIS A 227 -2.63 9.82 32.99
N GLY A 228 -1.92 9.62 31.88
CA GLY A 228 -2.28 10.17 30.59
C GLY A 228 -3.00 9.09 29.82
N TYR A 229 -4.32 9.24 29.66
CA TYR A 229 -5.15 8.48 28.73
C TYR A 229 -4.58 8.60 27.30
N PHE A 230 -3.52 7.86 26.98
CA PHE A 230 -3.10 7.64 25.60
C PHE A 230 -4.14 6.71 24.98
N HIS A 231 -5.22 7.35 24.57
CA HIS A 231 -6.19 6.92 23.57
C HIS A 231 -5.61 5.76 22.76
N GLY A 232 -6.16 4.55 22.95
CA GLY A 232 -5.72 3.34 22.27
C GLY A 232 -5.64 3.55 20.76
N THR A 233 -4.47 3.97 20.29
CA THR A 233 -4.20 4.27 18.90
C THR A 233 -4.33 2.98 18.15
N ARG A 234 -5.25 2.97 17.17
CA ARG A 234 -5.54 1.79 16.35
C ARG A 234 -4.23 1.24 15.80
N ASP A 235 -4.01 -0.04 16.04
CA ASP A 235 -2.84 -0.73 15.57
C ASP A 235 -3.13 -1.39 14.22
N PHE A 236 -2.40 -1.00 13.18
CA PHE A 236 -2.51 -1.56 11.83
C PHE A 236 -1.20 -2.25 11.45
N PRO A 237 -1.07 -3.56 11.66
CA PRO A 237 0.23 -4.23 11.61
C PRO A 237 0.86 -4.29 10.22
N TRP A 238 0.09 -4.17 9.13
CA TRP A 238 0.64 -4.15 7.76
C TRP A 238 0.76 -2.77 7.13
N TRP A 239 0.27 -1.71 7.80
CA TRP A 239 0.11 -0.40 7.17
C TRP A 239 1.43 0.22 6.73
N SER A 240 2.46 0.15 7.58
CA SER A 240 3.79 0.69 7.31
C SER A 240 4.41 0.02 6.08
N ALA A 241 4.45 -1.32 6.08
CA ALA A 241 4.96 -2.11 4.97
C ALA A 241 4.18 -1.86 3.67
N PHE A 242 2.84 -1.83 3.74
CA PHE A 242 2.00 -1.50 2.60
C PHE A 242 2.34 -0.11 2.04
N MET A 243 2.39 0.93 2.86
CA MET A 243 2.65 2.29 2.38
C MET A 243 4.04 2.45 1.77
N SER A 244 5.07 1.88 2.39
CA SER A 244 6.42 1.93 1.81
C SER A 244 6.52 1.17 0.48
N GLN A 245 5.87 0.01 0.36
CA GLN A 245 5.82 -0.73 -0.90
C GLN A 245 4.97 0.00 -1.95
N PHE A 246 3.82 0.58 -1.56
CA PHE A 246 2.94 1.33 -2.46
C PHE A 246 3.64 2.54 -3.08
N ILE A 247 4.34 3.34 -2.26
CA ILE A 247 5.13 4.48 -2.76
C ILE A 247 6.28 3.98 -3.62
N GLY A 248 6.95 2.89 -3.22
CA GLY A 248 8.02 2.32 -4.03
C GLY A 248 7.53 1.87 -5.41
N GLU A 249 6.38 1.22 -5.47
CA GLU A 249 5.76 0.81 -6.73
C GLU A 249 5.29 2.01 -7.55
N PHE A 250 4.78 3.07 -6.93
CA PHE A 250 4.47 4.32 -7.64
C PHE A 250 5.70 4.86 -8.39
N ILE A 251 6.88 4.90 -7.74
CA ILE A 251 8.13 5.33 -8.39
C ILE A 251 8.55 4.36 -9.49
N LEU A 252 8.49 3.05 -9.23
CA LEU A 252 8.88 2.06 -10.23
C LEU A 252 7.93 2.06 -11.44
N GLN A 253 6.64 2.38 -11.27
CA GLN A 253 5.70 2.52 -12.37
C GLN A 253 6.01 3.74 -13.26
N ILE A 254 6.50 4.84 -12.69
CA ILE A 254 7.02 5.99 -13.46
C ILE A 254 8.17 5.53 -14.36
N ILE A 255 9.09 4.73 -13.83
CA ILE A 255 10.20 4.16 -14.61
C ILE A 255 9.67 3.22 -15.70
N THR A 256 8.68 2.38 -15.39
CA THR A 256 8.05 1.48 -16.38
C THR A 256 7.38 2.23 -17.53
N LEU A 257 6.81 3.42 -17.29
CA LEU A 257 6.21 4.24 -18.36
C LEU A 257 7.21 4.55 -19.48
N TYR A 258 8.50 4.69 -19.17
CA TYR A 258 9.53 4.91 -20.20
C TYR A 258 9.62 3.72 -21.18
N ILE A 259 9.66 2.49 -20.67
CA ILE A 259 9.75 1.27 -21.51
C ILE A 259 8.47 1.06 -22.31
N MET A 260 7.31 1.25 -21.68
CA MET A 260 6.02 1.12 -22.36
C MET A 260 5.83 2.23 -23.41
N GLY A 261 6.27 3.44 -23.11
CA GLY A 261 6.27 4.60 -24.01
C GLY A 261 7.17 4.39 -25.22
N ARG A 262 8.39 3.89 -25.03
CA ARG A 262 9.31 3.52 -26.12
C ARG A 262 8.68 2.46 -27.03
N THR A 263 8.07 1.43 -26.44
CA THR A 263 7.38 0.37 -27.18
C THR A 263 6.20 0.90 -27.98
N ALA A 264 5.32 1.70 -27.36
CA ALA A 264 4.16 2.27 -28.04
C ALA A 264 4.57 3.25 -29.15
N ARG A 265 5.58 4.09 -28.92
CA ARG A 265 6.13 4.97 -29.96
C ARG A 265 6.64 4.17 -31.15
N PHE A 266 7.38 3.10 -30.92
CA PHE A 266 7.87 2.23 -31.99
C PHE A 266 6.72 1.66 -32.83
N ALA A 267 5.68 1.12 -32.18
CA ALA A 267 4.50 0.60 -32.86
C ALA A 267 3.72 1.67 -33.64
N SER A 268 3.63 2.89 -33.09
CA SER A 268 2.99 4.02 -33.75
C SER A 268 3.74 4.43 -35.02
N LEU A 269 5.07 4.48 -34.99
CA LEU A 269 5.88 4.85 -36.16
C LEU A 269 5.76 3.83 -37.30
N HIS A 270 5.47 2.57 -37.00
CA HIS A 270 5.30 1.50 -37.97
C HIS A 270 3.82 1.23 -38.34
N ASN A 271 2.89 2.10 -37.92
CA ASN A 271 1.45 1.96 -38.17
C ASN A 271 0.82 0.66 -37.62
N TYR A 272 1.41 0.07 -36.58
CA TYR A 272 0.95 -1.17 -35.95
C TYR A 272 -0.27 -1.00 -35.04
N TYR A 273 -0.78 0.22 -34.83
CA TYR A 273 -2.04 0.45 -34.10
C TYR A 273 -3.23 0.74 -35.03
N THR A 274 -2.97 1.00 -36.31
CA THR A 274 -4.01 1.39 -37.28
C THR A 274 -4.63 0.13 -37.87
N ILE A 275 -5.83 -0.24 -37.44
CA ILE A 275 -6.52 -1.48 -37.87
C ILE A 275 -6.76 -1.51 -39.39
N SER A 276 -6.88 -0.35 -40.04
CA SER A 276 -7.02 -0.27 -41.50
C SER A 276 -5.70 -0.43 -42.26
N SER A 277 -4.54 -0.43 -41.58
CA SER A 277 -3.24 -0.58 -42.24
C SER A 277 -2.95 -2.06 -42.53
N GLU A 278 -2.33 -2.33 -43.68
CA GLU A 278 -1.86 -3.68 -44.02
C GLU A 278 -0.81 -4.19 -43.01
N ALA A 279 0.00 -3.27 -42.47
CA ALA A 279 1.01 -3.55 -41.46
C ALA A 279 0.41 -4.18 -40.19
N TYR A 280 -0.78 -3.75 -39.74
CA TYR A 280 -1.46 -4.33 -38.58
C TYR A 280 -1.81 -5.81 -38.78
N TRP A 281 -2.30 -6.17 -39.97
CA TRP A 281 -2.75 -7.53 -40.27
C TRP A 281 -1.60 -8.49 -40.56
N LYS A 282 -0.49 -7.98 -41.10
CA LYS A 282 0.77 -8.74 -41.24
C LYS A 282 1.48 -8.99 -39.91
N LEU A 283 1.12 -8.27 -38.85
CA LEU A 283 1.81 -8.35 -37.58
C LEU A 283 1.53 -9.67 -36.83
N PRO A 284 2.56 -10.40 -36.37
CA PRO A 284 2.39 -11.60 -35.57
C PRO A 284 1.51 -11.35 -34.34
N SER A 285 0.68 -12.34 -33.97
CA SER A 285 -0.23 -12.23 -32.82
C SER A 285 0.49 -11.84 -31.52
N ALA A 286 1.72 -12.36 -31.31
CA ALA A 286 2.54 -12.04 -30.16
C ALA A 286 2.98 -10.56 -30.12
N ALA A 287 3.36 -9.99 -31.26
CA ALA A 287 3.69 -8.57 -31.36
C ALA A 287 2.47 -7.68 -31.12
N ARG A 288 1.30 -8.05 -31.65
CA ARG A 288 0.03 -7.38 -31.32
C ARG A 288 -0.22 -7.38 -29.81
N MET A 289 -0.07 -8.52 -29.14
CA MET A 289 -0.19 -8.60 -27.68
C MET A 289 0.80 -7.67 -26.96
N MET A 290 2.07 -7.65 -27.36
CA MET A 290 3.09 -6.80 -26.76
C MET A 290 2.72 -5.32 -26.88
N TYR A 291 2.39 -4.85 -28.10
CA TYR A 291 2.05 -3.45 -28.34
C TYR A 291 0.72 -3.02 -27.72
N SER A 292 -0.31 -3.89 -27.76
CA SER A 292 -1.58 -3.63 -27.08
C SER A 292 -1.38 -3.57 -25.56
N GLY A 293 -0.57 -4.47 -24.99
CA GLY A 293 -0.20 -4.44 -23.57
C GLY A 293 0.49 -3.14 -23.17
N ALA A 294 1.45 -2.68 -23.98
CA ALA A 294 2.15 -1.41 -23.75
C ALA A 294 1.20 -0.20 -23.81
N LEU A 295 0.34 -0.12 -24.83
CA LEU A 295 -0.62 0.98 -24.97
C LEU A 295 -1.65 0.97 -23.83
N TYR A 296 -2.19 -0.20 -23.52
CA TYR A 296 -3.12 -0.37 -22.41
C TYR A 296 -2.47 0.03 -21.08
N TYR A 297 -1.22 -0.38 -20.84
CA TYR A 297 -0.46 0.05 -19.67
C TYR A 297 -0.26 1.56 -19.63
N LEU A 298 0.04 2.23 -20.74
CA LEU A 298 0.20 3.69 -20.74
C LEU A 298 -1.08 4.41 -20.31
N VAL A 299 -2.23 3.97 -20.79
CA VAL A 299 -3.53 4.57 -20.43
C VAL A 299 -3.87 4.28 -18.97
N ALA A 300 -3.93 2.99 -18.60
CA ALA A 300 -4.28 2.57 -17.24
C ALA A 300 -3.25 3.04 -16.21
N GLY A 301 -1.97 2.98 -16.56
CA GLY A 301 -0.83 3.39 -15.74
C GLY A 301 -0.81 4.88 -15.46
N SER A 302 -1.08 5.70 -16.47
CA SER A 302 -1.17 7.16 -16.26
C SER A 302 -2.32 7.52 -15.32
N LEU A 303 -3.50 6.91 -15.50
CA LEU A 303 -4.65 7.09 -14.60
C LEU A 303 -4.33 6.61 -13.18
N PHE A 304 -3.71 5.44 -13.04
CA PHE A 304 -3.25 4.93 -11.76
C PHE A 304 -2.28 5.89 -11.08
N LEU A 305 -1.26 6.40 -11.79
CA LEU A 305 -0.26 7.30 -11.21
C LEU A 305 -0.89 8.61 -10.73
N ILE A 306 -1.85 9.17 -11.48
CA ILE A 306 -2.59 10.36 -11.03
C ILE A 306 -3.36 10.05 -9.74
N ALA A 307 -4.14 8.96 -9.73
CA ALA A 307 -4.92 8.57 -8.56
C ALA A 307 -4.03 8.24 -7.34
N ALA A 308 -2.93 7.52 -7.55
CA ALA A 308 -1.96 7.14 -6.53
C ALA A 308 -1.23 8.37 -5.98
N GLY A 309 -0.82 9.30 -6.84
CA GLY A 309 -0.19 10.56 -6.45
C GLY A 309 -1.13 11.41 -5.58
N LEU A 310 -2.40 11.55 -5.99
CA LEU A 310 -3.42 12.21 -5.19
C LEU A 310 -3.65 11.51 -3.85
N PHE A 311 -3.67 10.18 -3.83
CA PHE A 311 -3.82 9.39 -2.60
C PHE A 311 -2.63 9.53 -1.65
N ILE A 312 -1.40 9.53 -2.18
CA ILE A 312 -0.17 9.74 -1.39
C ILE A 312 -0.17 11.14 -0.82
N LEU A 313 -0.41 12.16 -1.64
CA LEU A 313 -0.50 13.55 -1.22
C LEU A 313 -1.58 13.72 -0.14
N TYR A 314 -2.77 13.16 -0.39
CA TYR A 314 -3.85 13.16 0.58
C TYR A 314 -3.44 12.48 1.90
N THR A 315 -2.81 11.30 1.84
CA THR A 315 -2.39 10.57 3.05
C THR A 315 -1.36 11.37 3.84
N VAL A 316 -0.40 12.01 3.18
CA VAL A 316 0.64 12.83 3.81
C VAL A 316 0.06 14.13 4.40
N VAL A 317 -0.84 14.80 3.68
CA VAL A 317 -1.47 16.06 4.10
C VAL A 317 -2.55 15.86 5.15
N SER A 318 -3.45 14.87 4.96
CA SER A 318 -4.56 14.57 5.88
C SER A 318 -4.09 14.07 7.24
N GLN A 319 -2.84 13.58 7.37
CA GLN A 319 -2.23 13.39 8.69
C GLN A 319 -2.23 14.66 9.54
N ARG A 320 -2.40 15.85 8.95
CA ARG A 320 -2.53 17.13 9.66
C ARG A 320 -3.97 17.60 9.85
N THR A 321 -4.95 17.07 9.11
CA THR A 321 -6.33 17.61 9.09
C THR A 321 -7.38 16.49 9.12
N LYS A 322 -8.21 16.45 10.18
CA LYS A 322 -9.30 15.46 10.38
C LYS A 322 -10.57 15.77 9.57
N ILE A 323 -10.44 16.15 8.30
CA ILE A 323 -11.55 16.83 7.58
C ILE A 323 -12.45 15.88 6.77
N PHE A 324 -12.08 14.63 6.49
CA PHE A 324 -12.83 13.79 5.54
C PHE A 324 -13.68 12.67 6.15
N GLY A 325 -14.89 12.51 5.59
CA GLY A 325 -15.87 11.49 5.95
C GLY A 325 -15.54 10.09 5.39
N LYS A 326 -16.03 9.05 6.08
CA LYS A 326 -15.73 7.63 5.80
C LYS A 326 -16.14 7.14 4.40
N ALA A 327 -17.19 7.70 3.80
CA ALA A 327 -17.73 7.24 2.51
C ALA A 327 -16.79 7.49 1.32
N SER A 328 -16.05 8.61 1.33
CA SER A 328 -15.11 8.96 0.27
C SER A 328 -13.91 8.01 0.22
N SER A 329 -13.45 7.50 1.36
CA SER A 329 -12.28 6.62 1.44
C SER A 329 -12.50 5.26 0.77
N ALA A 330 -13.71 4.70 0.81
CA ALA A 330 -14.01 3.40 0.21
C ALA A 330 -14.02 3.47 -1.32
N ALA A 331 -14.58 4.55 -1.88
CA ALA A 331 -14.62 4.77 -3.33
C ALA A 331 -13.21 4.98 -3.90
N VAL A 332 -12.38 5.80 -3.25
CA VAL A 332 -10.98 6.01 -3.65
C VAL A 332 -10.21 4.70 -3.62
N PHE A 333 -10.40 3.89 -2.59
CA PHE A 333 -9.74 2.59 -2.48
C PHE A 333 -10.17 1.62 -3.59
N LEU A 334 -11.47 1.54 -3.88
CA LEU A 334 -11.99 0.70 -4.95
C LEU A 334 -11.42 1.14 -6.31
N ALA A 335 -11.44 2.44 -6.58
CA ALA A 335 -10.87 3.00 -7.80
C ALA A 335 -9.38 2.69 -7.95
N LEU A 336 -8.58 2.92 -6.88
CA LEU A 336 -7.17 2.55 -6.87
C LEU A 336 -6.95 1.07 -7.11
N SER A 337 -7.75 0.21 -6.50
CA SER A 337 -7.65 -1.25 -6.66
C SER A 337 -7.96 -1.69 -8.09
N VAL A 338 -9.00 -1.11 -8.72
CA VAL A 338 -9.35 -1.41 -10.12
C VAL A 338 -8.25 -0.95 -11.08
N LEU A 339 -7.78 0.30 -10.93
CA LEU A 339 -6.69 0.85 -11.76
C LEU A 339 -5.41 0.03 -11.60
N LEU A 340 -5.11 -0.41 -10.38
CA LEU A 340 -3.99 -1.28 -10.06
C LEU A 340 -4.09 -2.66 -10.73
N VAL A 341 -5.25 -3.32 -10.66
CA VAL A 341 -5.41 -4.63 -11.31
C VAL A 341 -5.28 -4.47 -12.82
N SER A 342 -5.81 -3.36 -13.35
CA SER A 342 -5.66 -2.99 -14.76
C SER A 342 -4.19 -2.80 -15.16
N THR A 343 -3.38 -2.03 -14.43
CA THR A 343 -1.95 -1.87 -14.75
C THR A 343 -1.16 -3.16 -14.63
N TRP A 344 -1.48 -3.98 -13.62
CA TRP A 344 -0.90 -5.31 -13.46
C TRP A 344 -1.21 -6.22 -14.65
N MET A 345 -2.47 -6.24 -15.12
CA MET A 345 -2.87 -6.98 -16.32
C MET A 345 -2.15 -6.48 -17.58
N GLY A 346 -2.02 -5.16 -17.75
CA GLY A 346 -1.27 -4.58 -18.88
C GLY A 346 0.18 -5.04 -18.94
N SER A 347 0.83 -5.11 -17.78
CA SER A 347 2.21 -5.62 -17.66
C SER A 347 2.32 -7.10 -18.07
N TRP A 348 1.34 -7.92 -17.68
CA TRP A 348 1.29 -9.33 -18.08
C TRP A 348 1.06 -9.53 -19.56
N ILE A 349 0.12 -8.77 -20.15
CA ILE A 349 -0.17 -8.83 -21.59
C ILE A 349 1.08 -8.43 -22.38
N PHE A 350 1.77 -7.36 -21.96
CA PHE A 350 3.03 -6.93 -22.55
C PHE A 350 4.09 -8.03 -22.49
N TRP A 351 4.37 -8.58 -21.31
CA TRP A 351 5.40 -9.62 -21.13
C TRP A 351 5.07 -10.93 -21.83
N ALA A 352 3.81 -11.35 -21.83
CA ALA A 352 3.38 -12.54 -22.56
C ALA A 352 3.57 -12.37 -24.07
N GLY A 353 3.23 -11.20 -24.60
CA GLY A 353 3.49 -10.83 -26.00
C GLY A 353 4.98 -10.82 -26.31
N PHE A 354 5.79 -10.14 -25.49
CA PHE A 354 7.24 -10.05 -25.64
C PHE A 354 7.91 -11.42 -25.66
N VAL A 355 7.68 -12.25 -24.64
CA VAL A 355 8.36 -13.56 -24.51
C VAL A 355 7.95 -14.49 -25.66
N LYS A 356 6.68 -14.48 -26.05
CA LYS A 356 6.19 -15.27 -27.19
C LYS A 356 6.77 -14.79 -28.51
N LEU A 357 6.92 -13.49 -28.69
CA LEU A 357 7.49 -12.89 -29.90
C LEU A 357 9.00 -13.13 -30.00
N ALA A 358 9.71 -12.98 -28.89
CA ALA A 358 11.17 -13.13 -28.85
C ALA A 358 11.61 -14.57 -29.08
N GLY A 359 10.88 -15.56 -28.54
CA GLY A 359 11.25 -16.96 -28.68
C GLY A 359 12.70 -17.19 -28.26
N ASN A 360 13.54 -17.66 -29.17
CA ASN A 360 14.96 -17.90 -28.90
C ASN A 360 15.83 -16.64 -28.85
N LEU A 361 15.34 -15.48 -29.33
CA LEU A 361 16.03 -14.17 -29.23
C LEU A 361 16.10 -13.68 -27.78
N TYR A 362 15.29 -14.25 -26.87
CA TYR A 362 15.31 -13.99 -25.44
C TYR A 362 15.39 -15.32 -24.67
N CYS A 363 16.63 -15.75 -24.42
CA CYS A 363 17.01 -17.01 -23.80
C CYS A 363 17.72 -16.73 -22.47
N PRO A 364 17.00 -16.30 -21.41
CA PRO A 364 17.64 -15.87 -20.18
C PRO A 364 18.32 -17.06 -19.47
N PRO A 365 19.64 -17.00 -19.21
CA PRO A 365 20.35 -18.04 -18.47
C PRO A 365 19.90 -18.08 -17.01
N LYS A 366 20.00 -19.28 -16.41
CA LYS A 366 19.85 -19.47 -14.96
C LYS A 366 18.56 -18.87 -14.40
N LEU A 367 17.42 -19.08 -15.07
CA LEU A 367 16.12 -18.48 -14.74
C LEU A 367 15.75 -18.61 -13.25
N ILE A 368 16.01 -19.77 -12.64
CA ILE A 368 15.77 -20.02 -11.20
C ILE A 368 16.59 -19.05 -10.33
N HIS A 369 17.86 -18.82 -10.65
CA HIS A 369 18.72 -17.91 -9.89
C HIS A 369 18.19 -16.46 -9.97
N GLN A 370 17.65 -16.05 -11.12
CA GLN A 370 17.01 -14.74 -11.26
C GLN A 370 15.79 -14.61 -10.35
N GLY A 371 14.96 -15.67 -10.28
CA GLY A 371 13.82 -15.73 -9.37
C GLY A 371 14.23 -15.65 -7.90
N VAL A 372 15.32 -16.33 -7.51
CA VAL A 372 15.87 -16.28 -6.15
C VAL A 372 16.39 -14.88 -5.80
N ILE A 373 17.17 -14.25 -6.70
CA ILE A 373 17.66 -12.87 -6.51
C ILE A 373 16.47 -11.94 -6.28
N TRP A 374 15.45 -12.02 -7.14
CA TRP A 374 14.28 -11.16 -7.00
C TRP A 374 13.51 -11.41 -5.69
N THR A 375 13.30 -12.68 -5.34
CA THR A 375 12.60 -13.05 -4.10
C THR A 375 13.34 -12.51 -2.87
N PHE A 376 14.67 -12.68 -2.84
CA PHE A 376 15.52 -12.23 -1.75
C PHE A 376 15.45 -10.71 -1.56
N PHE A 377 15.74 -9.93 -2.60
CA PHE A 377 15.74 -8.46 -2.51
C PHE A 377 14.35 -7.90 -2.21
N SER A 378 13.28 -8.49 -2.77
CA SER A 378 11.91 -8.08 -2.46
C SER A 378 11.57 -8.32 -0.99
N THR A 379 11.96 -9.48 -0.45
CA THR A 379 11.72 -9.86 0.94
C THR A 379 12.42 -8.90 1.91
N ILE A 380 13.70 -8.59 1.64
CA ILE A 380 14.44 -7.59 2.44
C ILE A 380 13.76 -6.22 2.33
N GLY A 381 13.34 -5.81 1.13
CA GLY A 381 12.62 -4.56 0.94
C GLY A 381 11.33 -4.50 1.77
N ILE A 382 10.57 -5.59 1.87
CA ILE A 382 9.36 -5.65 2.69
C ILE A 382 9.69 -5.56 4.19
N LEU A 383 10.70 -6.31 4.65
CA LEU A 383 11.16 -6.28 6.04
C LEU A 383 11.55 -4.86 6.46
N VAL A 384 12.41 -4.22 5.67
CA VAL A 384 12.90 -2.86 5.91
C VAL A 384 11.78 -1.82 5.75
N GLY A 385 10.89 -2.02 4.77
CA GLY A 385 9.72 -1.16 4.54
C GLY A 385 8.71 -1.16 5.69
N THR A 386 8.76 -2.13 6.59
CA THR A 386 7.95 -2.11 7.82
C THR A 386 8.38 -0.98 8.76
N GLY A 387 9.60 -0.46 8.60
CA GLY A 387 10.12 0.74 9.26
C GLY A 387 10.68 0.50 10.66
N VAL A 388 11.55 1.41 11.08
CA VAL A 388 12.17 1.47 12.41
C VAL A 388 11.13 1.84 13.48
#